data_AF-A0A429ZW99-F1
#
_entry.id   AF-A0A429ZW99-F1
#
_cell.length_a   1.000
_cell.length_b   1.000
_cell.length_c   1.000
_cell.angle_alpha   90.00
_cell.angle_beta   90.00
_cell.angle_gamma   90.00
#
_symmetry.space_group_name_H-M   'P 1'
#
loop_
_entity.id
_entity.type
_entity.pdbx_description
1 polymer ?
#
loop_
_entity_poly.entity_id
_entity_poly.type
_entity_poly.pdbx_seq_one_letter_code
_entity_poly.pdbx_strand_id
1 'polypeptide(L)'
;MKKTNFLVIFWLLISLISFITFLIYFAQIWDSLSYTLIPSTDSYYTKDDILRSLIKSIPMCLLTAASFFLCLKQGLKLYNSPH
;
A
#
# COMPACT_ATOMS: atom_id res chain seq x y z
N MET A 1 -28.66 -5.41 -16.09
CA MET A 1 -27.27 -5.37 -15.55
C MET A 1 -26.77 -3.94 -15.70
N LYS A 2 -26.32 -3.29 -14.61
CA LYS A 2 -25.71 -1.95 -14.71
C LYS A 2 -24.52 -2.04 -15.67
N LYS A 3 -24.45 -1.17 -16.69
CA LYS A 3 -23.33 -1.18 -17.64
C LYS A 3 -22.08 -0.73 -16.88
N THR A 4 -21.21 -1.69 -16.52
CA THR A 4 -19.92 -1.37 -15.91
C THR A 4 -19.12 -0.55 -16.93
N ASN A 5 -18.95 0.74 -16.66
CA ASN A 5 -18.20 1.64 -17.52
C ASN A 5 -16.69 1.33 -17.39
N PHE A 6 -15.93 1.48 -18.47
CA PHE A 6 -14.47 1.35 -18.49
C PHE A 6 -13.82 2.13 -17.34
N LEU A 7 -14.33 3.32 -17.03
CA LEU A 7 -13.85 4.14 -15.90
C LEU A 7 -13.96 3.43 -14.55
N VAL A 8 -15.05 2.69 -14.29
CA VAL A 8 -15.22 1.93 -13.03
C VAL A 8 -14.15 0.85 -12.93
N ILE A 9 -13.92 0.11 -14.03
CA ILE A 9 -12.91 -0.95 -14.09
C ILE A 9 -11.51 -0.34 -13.88
N PHE A 10 -11.22 0.78 -14.53
CA PHE A 10 -9.94 1.48 -14.41
C PHE A 10 -9.64 1.90 -12.97
N TRP A 11 -10.59 2.53 -12.28
CA TRP A 11 -10.42 2.93 -10.88
C TRP A 11 -10.24 1.73 -9.94
N LEU A 12 -11.01 0.66 -10.15
CA LEU A 12 -10.87 -0.57 -9.34
C LEU A 12 -9.54 -1.29 -9.59
N LEU A 13 -9.03 -1.26 -10.82
CA LEU A 13 -7.73 -1.86 -11.16
C LEU A 13 -6.58 -1.09 -10.49
N ILE A 14 -6.60 0.25 -10.54
CA ILE A 14 -5.61 1.08 -9.82
C ILE A 14 -5.72 0.87 -8.31
N SER A 15 -6.94 0.75 -7.79
CA SER A 15 -7.17 0.43 -6.38
C SER A 15 -6.51 -0.89 -6.02
N LEU A 16 -6.69 -1.95 -6.82
CA LEU A 16 -6.09 -3.25 -6.57
C LEU A 16 -4.54 -3.19 -6.57
N ILE A 17 -3.95 -2.53 -7.57
CA ILE A 17 -2.49 -2.36 -7.67
C ILE A 17 -1.95 -1.58 -6.46
N SER A 18 -2.65 -0.49 -6.08
CA SER A 18 -2.27 0.32 -4.91
C SER A 18 -2.34 -0.50 -3.63
N PHE A 19 -3.34 -1.38 -3.49
CA PHE A 19 -3.49 -2.26 -2.32
C PHE A 19 -2.36 -3.29 -2.23
N ILE A 20 -2.02 -3.96 -3.34
CA ILE A 20 -0.91 -4.91 -3.39
C ILE A 20 0.39 -4.20 -3.01
N THR A 21 0.62 -3.02 -3.57
CA THR A 21 1.81 -2.20 -3.29
C THR A 21 1.87 -1.80 -1.82
N PHE A 22 0.74 -1.41 -1.24
CA PHE A 22 0.61 -1.14 0.20
C PHE A 22 1.01 -2.35 1.03
N LEU A 23 0.53 -3.56 0.71
CA LEU A 23 0.88 -4.78 1.44
C LEU A 23 2.39 -5.07 1.40
N ILE A 24 3.05 -4.84 0.26
CA ILE A 24 4.50 -5.02 0.12
C ILE A 24 5.25 -4.08 1.07
N TYR A 25 4.94 -2.78 1.05
CA TYR A 25 5.61 -1.82 1.94
C TYR A 25 5.24 -2.03 3.40
N PHE A 26 4.01 -2.44 3.70
CA PHE A 26 3.58 -2.76 5.04
C PHE A 26 4.37 -3.95 5.62
N ALA A 27 4.56 -5.00 4.82
CA ALA A 27 5.39 -6.14 5.21
C ALA A 27 6.86 -5.72 5.45
N GLN A 28 7.43 -4.88 4.58
CA GLN A 28 8.81 -4.36 4.75
C GLN A 28 8.98 -3.52 6.02
N ILE A 29 7.97 -2.71 6.38
CA ILE A 29 7.97 -1.95 7.63
C ILE A 29 7.97 -2.91 8.81
N TRP A 30 7.10 -3.92 8.79
CA TRP A 30 7.00 -4.90 9.88
C TRP A 30 8.29 -5.72 10.05
N ASP A 31 8.90 -6.14 8.94
CA ASP A 31 10.19 -6.81 8.92
C ASP A 31 11.28 -5.93 9.54
N SER A 32 11.39 -4.67 9.10
CA SER A 32 12.34 -3.71 9.66
C SER A 32 12.09 -3.41 11.16
N LEU A 33 10.82 -3.37 11.58
CA LEU A 33 10.45 -3.18 12.98
C LEU A 33 10.83 -4.40 13.83
N SER A 34 10.73 -5.60 13.27
CA SER A 34 11.05 -6.85 13.97
C SER A 34 12.52 -6.89 14.39
N TYR A 35 13.45 -6.46 13.53
CA TYR A 35 14.87 -6.34 13.86
C TYR A 35 15.16 -5.25 14.91
N THR A 36 14.28 -4.25 15.03
CA THR A 36 14.38 -3.23 16.07
C THR A 36 13.93 -3.76 17.44
N LEU A 37 12.89 -4.61 17.46
CA LEU A 37 12.31 -5.16 18.68
C LEU A 37 13.05 -6.41 19.18
N ILE A 38 13.50 -7.26 18.28
CA ILE A 38 14.26 -8.50 18.56
C ILE A 38 15.55 -8.43 17.73
N PRO A 39 16.61 -7.80 18.26
CA PRO A 39 17.88 -7.72 17.56
C PRO A 39 18.48 -9.13 17.49
N SER A 40 18.58 -9.68 16.29
CA SER A 40 19.33 -10.92 16.07
C SER A 40 20.82 -10.65 16.24
N THR A 41 21.47 -11.40 17.12
CA THR A 41 22.91 -11.32 17.39
C THR A 41 23.79 -11.60 16.16
N ASP A 42 23.22 -12.21 15.10
CA ASP A 42 23.90 -12.61 13.85
C ASP A 42 23.41 -11.87 12.60
N SER A 43 22.58 -10.82 12.71
CA SER A 43 22.10 -10.11 11.51
C SER A 43 23.17 -9.23 10.88
N TYR A 44 23.35 -9.41 9.56
CA TYR A 44 24.09 -8.52 8.66
C TYR A 44 23.49 -7.10 8.54
N TYR A 45 22.34 -6.82 9.17
CA TYR A 45 21.66 -5.53 9.08
C TYR A 45 22.15 -4.57 10.16
N THR A 46 22.72 -3.45 9.74
CA THR A 46 23.11 -2.37 10.65
C THR A 46 21.87 -1.56 11.04
N LYS A 47 21.89 -0.91 12.20
CA LYS A 47 20.81 0.01 12.62
C LYS A 47 20.50 1.07 11.56
N ASP A 48 21.52 1.54 10.83
CA ASP A 48 21.37 2.52 9.76
C ASP A 48 20.61 1.96 8.54
N ASP A 49 20.78 0.68 8.22
CA ASP A 49 20.07 0.02 7.12
C ASP A 49 18.58 -0.12 7.46
N ILE A 50 18.28 -0.48 8.71
CA ILE A 50 16.91 -0.59 9.23
C ILE A 50 16.22 0.78 9.21
N LEU A 51 16.88 1.83 9.70
CA LEU A 51 16.33 3.19 9.69
C LEU A 51 16.11 3.70 8.25
N ARG A 52 17.06 3.48 7.35
CA ARG A 52 16.93 3.85 5.94
C ARG A 52 15.75 3.12 5.28
N SER A 53 15.58 1.83 5.57
CA SER A 53 14.44 1.04 5.10
C SER A 53 13.12 1.63 5.60
N LEU A 54 13.00 1.90 6.89
CA LEU A 54 11.80 2.48 7.50
C LEU A 54 11.46 3.87 6.91
N ILE A 55 12.45 4.75 6.78
CA ILE A 55 12.26 6.10 6.21
C ILE A 55 11.80 6.04 4.76
N LYS A 56 12.20 5.03 3.99
CA LYS A 56 11.75 4.85 2.60
C LYS A 56 10.35 4.21 2.53
N SER A 57 10.11 3.20 3.35
CA SER A 57 8.90 2.38 3.25
C SER A 57 7.68 3.04 3.89
N ILE A 58 7.84 3.80 4.98
CA ILE A 58 6.72 4.47 5.68
C ILE A 58 6.00 5.49 4.78
N PRO A 59 6.69 6.46 4.12
CA PRO A 59 6.03 7.42 3.27
C PRO A 59 5.31 6.76 2.09
N MET A 60 5.95 5.74 1.50
CA MET A 60 5.38 5.03 0.36
C MET A 60 4.16 4.19 0.75
N CYS A 61 4.18 3.58 1.95
CA CYS A 61 3.03 2.89 2.53
C CYS A 61 1.85 3.85 2.74
N LEU A 62 2.08 5.05 3.28
CA LEU A 62 1.05 6.07 3.45
C LEU A 62 0.47 6.55 2.12
N LEU A 63 1.32 6.80 1.13
CA LEU A 63 0.89 7.22 -0.21
C LEU A 63 0.03 6.14 -0.87
N THR A 64 0.48 4.89 -0.86
CA THR A 64 -0.23 3.77 -1.48
C THR A 64 -1.55 3.45 -0.77
N ALA A 65 -1.62 3.60 0.56
CA ALA A 65 -2.86 3.51 1.33
C ALA A 65 -3.86 4.62 0.96
N ALA A 66 -3.39 5.87 0.86
CA ALA A 66 -4.22 6.99 0.45
C ALA A 66 -4.74 6.82 -0.98
N SER A 67 -3.85 6.44 -1.92
CA SER A 67 -4.21 6.16 -3.30
C SER A 67 -5.24 5.03 -3.42
N PHE A 68 -5.07 3.94 -2.68
CA PHE A 68 -6.04 2.86 -2.60
C PHE A 68 -7.41 3.37 -2.17
N PHE A 69 -7.48 4.08 -1.04
CA PHE A 69 -8.74 4.59 -0.50
C PHE A 69 -9.45 5.53 -1.48
N LEU A 70 -8.71 6.45 -2.10
CA LEU A 70 -9.26 7.40 -3.07
C LEU A 70 -9.77 6.70 -4.33
N CYS A 71 -9.01 5.74 -4.88
CA CYS A 71 -9.40 5.01 -6.08
C CYS A 71 -10.62 4.13 -5.84
N LEU A 72 -10.66 3.44 -4.71
CA LEU A 72 -11.81 2.62 -4.32
C LEU A 72 -13.06 3.47 -4.14
N LYS A 73 -12.94 4.60 -3.42
CA LYS A 73 -14.06 5.54 -3.22
C LYS A 73 -14.59 6.09 -4.54
N GLN A 74 -13.71 6.47 -5.47
CA GLN A 74 -14.11 7.00 -6.78
C GLN A 74 -14.74 5.92 -7.66
N GLY A 75 -14.14 4.73 -7.74
CA GLY A 75 -14.68 3.61 -8.50
C GLY A 75 -16.07 3.20 -8.03
N LEU A 76 -16.28 3.11 -6.70
CA LEU A 76 -17.59 2.82 -6.11
C LEU A 76 -18.60 3.95 -6.34
N LYS A 77 -18.19 5.22 -6.24
CA LYS A 77 -19.07 6.35 -6.52
C LYS A 77 -19.59 6.31 -7.96
N LEU A 78 -18.72 6.01 -8.93
CA LEU A 78 -19.08 5.88 -10.34
C LEU A 78 -19.99 4.68 -10.62
N TYR A 79 -19.76 3.56 -9.93
CA TYR A 79 -20.61 2.37 -10.04
C TYR A 79 -22.02 2.56 -9.45
N ASN A 80 -22.09 3.31 -8.34
CA ASN A 80 -23.33 3.58 -7.63
C ASN A 80 -24.09 4.80 -8.17
N SER A 81 -23.45 5.64 -9.00
CA SER A 81 -24.13 6.76 -9.64
C SER A 81 -25.22 6.22 -10.59
N PRO A 82 -26.48 6.64 -10.43
CA PRO A 82 -27.54 6.27 -11.36
C PRO A 82 -27.31 7.02 -12.68
N HIS A 83 -26.70 6.33 -13.65
CA HIS A 83 -26.78 6.66 -15.06
C HIS A 83 -27.88 5.81 -15.70
#